data_AF-R7K609-F1
#
_entry.id   AF-R7K609-F1
#
_cell.length_a   1.000
_cell.length_b   1.000
_cell.length_c   1.000
_cell.angle_alpha   90.00
_cell.angle_beta   90.00
_cell.angle_gamma   90.00
#
_symmetry.space_group_name_H-M   'P 1'
#
loop_
_entity.id
_entity.type
_entity.pdbx_description
1 polymer ?
#
loop_
_entity_poly.entity_id
_entity_poly.type
_entity_poly.pdbx_seq_one_letter_code
_entity_poly.pdbx_strand_id
1 'polypeptide(L)' 'MSKFDYEKPVFYMCLNCHKKIIGIRDVNGMTKVKCPHCGTVTVSHVMSRRHVTYDVYAPEGQTIM' A
#
# COMPACT_ATOMS: atom_id res chain seq x y z
N MET A 1 5.67 -10.27 17.45
CA MET A 1 6.49 -11.19 16.63
C MET A 1 6.45 -10.66 15.20
N SER A 2 7.60 -10.55 14.54
CA SER A 2 7.65 -10.19 13.12
C SER A 2 6.92 -11.25 12.29
N LYS A 3 6.25 -10.82 11.21
CA LYS A 3 5.58 -11.72 10.25
C LYS A 3 6.51 -12.18 9.13
N PHE A 4 7.61 -11.46 8.89
CA PHE A 4 8.60 -11.71 7.85
C PHE A 4 10.02 -11.55 8.41
N ASP A 5 10.98 -12.22 7.78
CA ASP A 5 12.38 -12.21 8.20
C ASP A 5 13.13 -10.93 7.77
N TYR A 6 12.70 -10.30 6.68
CA TYR A 6 13.32 -9.10 6.12
C TYR A 6 12.31 -8.23 5.37
N GLU A 7 12.66 -6.95 5.18
CA GLU A 7 11.87 -6.03 4.37
C GLU A 7 12.00 -6.36 2.89
N LYS A 8 10.89 -6.33 2.15
CA LYS A 8 10.89 -6.72 0.73
C LYS A 8 10.14 -5.75 -0.16
N PRO A 9 10.63 -5.50 -1.39
CA PRO A 9 9.87 -4.77 -2.38
C PRO A 9 8.66 -5.59 -2.81
N VAL A 10 7.53 -4.91 -2.98
CA VAL A 10 6.25 -5.50 -3.35
C VAL A 10 5.59 -4.63 -4.41
N PHE A 11 5.11 -5.28 -5.47
CA PHE A 11 4.40 -4.60 -6.54
C PHE A 11 2.95 -4.36 -6.15
N TYR A 12 2.47 -3.16 -6.43
CA TYR A 12 1.08 -2.77 -6.26
C TYR A 12 0.53 -2.17 -7.55
N MET A 13 -0.77 -2.33 -7.70
CA MET A 13 -1.56 -1.51 -8.62
C MET A 13 -2.17 -0.38 -7.79
N CYS A 14 -1.91 0.88 -8.17
CA CYS A 14 -2.60 1.99 -7.52
C CYS A 14 -4.11 1.86 -7.73
N LEU A 15 -4.89 1.81 -6.65
CA LEU A 15 -6.34 1.63 -6.70
C LEU A 15 -7.11 2.87 -7.21
N ASN A 16 -6.41 4.00 -7.37
CA ASN A 16 -6.98 5.21 -7.94
C ASN A 16 -6.66 5.36 -9.44
N CYS A 17 -5.37 5.44 -9.79
CA CYS A 17 -4.95 5.73 -11.17
C CYS A 17 -4.49 4.50 -11.97
N HIS A 18 -4.56 3.30 -11.40
CA HIS A 18 -4.22 2.02 -12.05
C HIS A 18 -2.80 1.94 -12.64
N LYS A 19 -1.86 2.73 -12.12
CA LYS A 19 -0.43 2.64 -12.50
C LYS A 19 0.34 1.74 -11.53
N LYS A 20 1.30 0.97 -12.06
CA LYS A 20 2.12 0.05 -11.27
C LYS A 20 3.07 0.87 -10.40
N ILE A 21 3.11 0.54 -9.11
CA ILE A 21 3.98 1.18 -8.13
C ILE A 21 4.68 0.11 -7.31
N ILE A 22 5.80 0.47 -6.68
CA ILE A 22 6.55 -0.40 -5.79
C ILE A 22 6.48 0.19 -4.39
N GLY A 23 6.14 -0.65 -3.42
CA GLY A 23 6.24 -0.34 -1.99
C GLY A 23 7.27 -1.24 -1.31
N ILE A 24 7.71 -0.85 -0.12
CA ILE A 24 8.56 -1.68 0.74
C ILE A 24 7.68 -2.21 1.86
N ARG A 25 7.56 -3.53 1.95
CA ARG A 25 6.86 -4.19 3.05
C ARG A 25 7.85 -4.41 4.18
N ASP A 26 7.48 -3.98 5.37
CA ASP A 26 8.27 -4.19 6.57
C ASP A 26 8.17 -5.64 7.09
N VAL A 27 8.98 -5.93 8.11
CA VAL A 27 8.98 -7.24 8.79
C VAL A 27 7.67 -7.56 9.51
N ASN A 28 6.82 -6.57 9.80
CA ASN A 28 5.52 -6.74 10.43
C ASN A 28 4.40 -7.01 9.41
N GLY A 29 4.70 -6.89 8.11
CA GLY A 29 3.75 -7.09 7.03
C GLY A 29 2.96 -5.83 6.63
N MET A 30 3.40 -4.66 7.07
CA MET A 30 2.84 -3.36 6.72
C MET A 30 3.61 -2.75 5.54
N THR A 31 2.89 -2.09 4.65
CA THR A 31 3.46 -1.30 3.56
C THR A 31 2.72 0.03 3.53
N LYS A 32 3.46 1.15 3.52
CA LYS A 32 2.92 2.48 3.23
C LYS A 32 3.55 3.00 1.95
N VAL A 33 2.73 3.34 0.97
CA VAL A 33 3.19 3.83 -0.34
C VAL A 33 2.36 5.03 -0.78
N LYS A 34 3.03 6.09 -1.23
CA LYS A 34 2.40 7.20 -1.94
C LYS A 34 2.59 6.98 -3.44
N CYS A 35 1.50 6.96 -4.20
CA CYS A 35 1.58 6.81 -5.65
C CYS A 35 2.28 8.04 -6.26
N PRO A 36 3.38 7.88 -7.01
CA PRO A 36 4.10 9.00 -7.61
C PRO A 36 3.35 9.66 -8.76
N HIS A 37 2.26 9.05 -9.25
CA HIS A 37 1.52 9.56 -10.41
C HIS A 37 0.28 10.37 -10.07
N CYS A 38 -0.47 9.97 -9.03
CA CYS A 38 -1.71 10.65 -8.65
C CYS A 38 -1.70 11.14 -7.21
N GLY A 39 -0.73 10.74 -6.37
CA GLY A 39 -0.63 11.18 -4.98
C GLY A 39 -1.42 10.36 -3.97
N THR A 40 -2.22 9.37 -4.40
CA THR A 40 -2.97 8.47 -3.50
C THR A 40 -2.02 7.78 -2.52
N VAL A 41 -2.37 7.77 -1.24
CA VAL A 41 -1.62 7.05 -0.21
C VAL A 41 -2.33 5.74 0.07
N THR A 42 -1.60 4.63 -0.03
CA THR A 42 -2.11 3.30 0.30
C THR A 42 -1.31 2.75 1.47
N VAL A 43 -2.03 2.30 2.50
CA VAL A 43 -1.47 1.53 3.61
C VAL A 43 -2.03 0.12 3.50
N SER A 44 -1.18 -0.89 3.35
CA SER A 44 -1.60 -2.28 3.30
C SER A 44 -1.02 -3.05 4.48
N HIS A 45 -1.78 -3.95 5.08
CA HIS A 45 -1.30 -4.81 6.16
C HIS A 45 -1.71 -6.27 5.90
N VAL A 46 -0.71 -7.16 5.88
CA VAL A 46 -0.94 -8.60 5.70
C VAL A 46 -1.43 -9.18 7.02
N MET A 47 -2.71 -9.48 7.13
CA MET A 47 -3.30 -10.08 8.33
C MET A 47 -2.99 -11.58 8.40
N SER A 48 -3.22 -12.30 7.31
CA SER A 48 -2.93 -13.73 7.14
C SER A 48 -2.50 -14.03 5.70
N ARG A 49 -2.17 -15.30 5.39
CA ARG A 49 -1.79 -15.71 4.02
C ARG A 49 -2.83 -15.34 2.96
N ARG A 50 -4.12 -15.28 3.32
CA ARG A 50 -5.24 -14.99 2.40
C ARG A 50 -6.03 -13.73 2.77
N HIS A 51 -5.55 -12.94 3.73
CA HIS A 51 -6.24 -11.73 4.18
C HIS A 51 -5.25 -10.57 4.24
N VAL A 52 -5.52 -9.53 3.44
CA VAL A 52 -4.76 -8.28 3.43
C VAL A 52 -5.75 -7.14 3.54
N THR A 53 -5.52 -6.21 4.46
CA THR A 53 -6.30 -4.97 4.54
C THR A 53 -5.62 -3.88 3.73
N TYR A 54 -6.44 -3.00 3.15
CA TYR A 54 -5.99 -1.84 2.38
C TYR A 54 -6.75 -0.61 2.85
N ASP A 55 -6.02 0.36 3.36
CA ASP A 55 -6.54 1.71 3.61
C ASP A 55 -6.05 2.60 2.47
N VAL A 56 -7.01 3.16 1.72
CA VAL A 56 -6.74 3.98 0.54
C VAL A 56 -7.21 5.39 0.82
N TYR A 57 -6.27 6.32 0.84
CA TYR A 57 -6.54 7.74 1.04
C TYR A 57 -6.47 8.44 -0.31
N ALA A 58 -7.57 9.12 -0.65
CA ALA A 58 -7.66 9.93 -1.86
C ALA A 58 -6.51 10.97 -1.91
N PRO A 59 -6.03 11.29 -3.11
CA PRO A 59 -4.99 12.30 -3.28
C PRO A 59 -5.49 13.70 -2.89
N GLU A 60 -4.55 14.57 -2.56
CA GLU A 60 -4.82 15.98 -2.24
C GLU A 60 -5.63 16.65 -3.37
N GLY A 61 -6.73 17.31 -3.01
CA GLY A 61 -7.62 18.00 -3.95
C GLY A 61 -8.83 17.19 -4.43
N GLN A 62 -8.89 15.88 -4.16
CA GLN A 62 -10.09 15.08 -4.45
C GLN A 62 -11.04 15.12 -3.24
N THR A 63 -12.09 15.95 -3.33
CA THR A 63 -13.14 16.04 -2.31
C THR A 63 -14.26 15.04 -2.59
N ILE A 64 -14.79 14.44 -1.53
CA ILE A 64 -16.05 13.69 -1.58
C ILE A 64 -17.14 14.77 -1.69
N MET A 65 -17.90 14.76 -2.78
CA MET A 65 -19.09 15.62 -2.93
C MET A 65 -20.15 15.27 -1.89
#